data_AF-A0A4Z2H732-F1
#
_entry.id   AF-A0A4Z2H732-F1
#
_cell.length_a   1.000
_cell.length_b   1.000
_cell.length_c   1.000
_cell.angle_alpha   90.00
_cell.angle_beta   90.00
_cell.angle_gamma   90.00
#
_symmetry.space_group_name_H-M   'P 1'
#
loop_
_entity.id
_entity.type
_entity.pdbx_description
1 polymer ?
#
loop_
_entity_poly.entity_id
_entity_poly.type
_entity_poly.pdbx_seq_one_letter_code
_entity_poly.pdbx_strand_id
1 'polypeptide(L)'
;MEQYNQELKELREKQARQQAVLVDLHRVKEEKLRELQRRRDEETERKRREEEEAARQAKLEQERRERQEKEEEEARQRRLLEEQRGRQREEEEREAQACLQAAQEKAQEEERRRREEEEKEKRKREEEEEEKEKEKRKREEEQERKRKEEEEEEERRRIEEQERGEQQPVLEAQRPAQLTTYRALYSFVARNTDELSIDAEGLIEVRDTPAPQDTDV
;
A
#
# COMPACT_ATOMS: atom_id res chain seq x y z
N MET A 1 81.87 -55.85 110.30
CA MET A 1 81.39 -56.70 109.18
C MET A 1 79.92 -56.45 108.85
N GLU A 2 79.04 -56.27 109.84
CA GLU A 2 77.59 -56.05 109.61
C GLU A 2 77.26 -54.71 108.93
N GLN A 3 77.90 -53.61 109.34
CA GLN A 3 77.69 -52.27 108.77
C GLN A 3 77.95 -52.21 107.26
N TYR A 4 79.06 -52.81 106.80
CA TYR A 4 79.40 -52.86 105.37
C TYR A 4 78.36 -53.62 104.53
N ASN A 5 77.83 -54.73 105.05
CA ASN A 5 76.77 -55.48 104.37
C ASN A 5 75.46 -54.67 104.27
N GLN A 6 75.17 -53.86 105.27
CA GLN A 6 74.01 -52.99 105.30
C GLN A 6 74.12 -51.87 104.25
N GLU A 7 75.27 -51.20 104.16
CA GLU A 7 75.53 -50.17 103.14
C GLU A 7 75.45 -50.73 101.71
N LEU A 8 75.98 -51.93 101.47
CA LEU A 8 75.89 -52.62 100.19
C LEU A 8 74.46 -52.94 99.77
N LYS A 9 73.62 -53.33 100.74
CA LYS A 9 72.19 -53.58 100.50
C LYS A 9 71.45 -52.30 100.16
N GLU A 10 71.70 -51.22 100.91
CA GLU A 10 71.11 -49.91 100.64
C GLU A 10 71.51 -49.35 99.26
N LEU A 11 72.77 -49.55 98.84
CA LEU A 11 73.22 -49.13 97.52
C LEU A 11 72.47 -49.87 96.40
N ARG A 12 72.28 -51.18 96.53
CA ARG A 12 71.50 -51.98 95.58
C ARG A 12 70.03 -51.57 95.56
N GLU A 13 69.44 -51.28 96.71
CA GLU A 13 68.07 -50.76 96.78
C GLU A 13 67.95 -49.39 96.11
N LYS A 14 68.91 -48.48 96.31
CA LYS A 14 68.96 -47.18 95.61
C LYS A 14 69.09 -47.37 94.10
N GLN A 15 69.96 -48.29 93.65
CA GLN A 15 70.12 -48.61 92.25
C GLN A 15 68.84 -49.19 91.64
N ALA A 16 68.16 -50.11 92.34
CA ALA A 16 66.88 -50.67 91.89
C ALA A 16 65.78 -49.61 91.80
N ARG A 17 65.71 -48.69 92.78
CA ARG A 17 64.79 -47.53 92.73
C ARG A 17 65.08 -46.61 91.55
N GLN A 18 66.35 -46.31 91.29
CA GLN A 18 66.75 -45.49 90.14
C GLN A 18 66.38 -46.17 88.81
N GLN A 19 66.59 -47.48 88.69
CA GLN A 19 66.19 -48.25 87.50
C GLN A 19 64.67 -48.24 87.30
N ALA A 20 63.88 -48.40 88.36
CA ALA A 20 62.42 -48.30 88.27
C ALA A 20 61.96 -46.92 87.76
N VAL A 21 62.52 -45.84 88.33
CA VAL A 21 62.22 -44.46 87.88
C VAL A 21 62.59 -44.25 86.41
N LEU A 22 63.72 -44.79 85.94
CA LEU A 22 64.11 -44.68 84.53
C LEU A 22 63.14 -45.41 83.61
N VAL A 23 62.67 -46.60 83.99
CA VAL A 23 61.65 -47.36 83.24
C VAL A 23 60.33 -46.59 83.19
N ASP A 24 59.89 -46.05 84.32
CA ASP A 24 58.67 -45.22 84.38
C ASP A 24 58.80 -43.97 83.52
N LEU A 25 59.96 -43.32 83.52
CA LEU A 25 60.23 -42.16 82.67
C LEU A 25 60.19 -42.52 81.18
N HIS A 26 60.77 -43.66 80.80
CA HIS A 26 60.71 -44.15 79.42
C HIS A 26 59.27 -44.43 78.99
N ARG A 27 58.47 -45.07 79.86
CA ARG A 27 57.05 -45.32 79.63
C ARG A 27 56.27 -44.02 79.43
N VAL A 28 56.43 -43.04 80.32
CA VAL A 28 55.76 -41.73 80.22
C VAL A 28 56.19 -40.99 78.95
N LYS A 29 57.47 -41.06 78.56
CA LYS A 29 57.97 -40.46 77.32
C LYS A 29 57.30 -41.10 76.09
N GLU A 30 57.19 -42.42 76.03
CA GLU A 30 56.53 -43.14 74.93
C GLU A 30 55.03 -42.83 74.87
N GLU A 31 54.35 -42.81 76.02
CA GLU A 31 52.94 -42.43 76.12
C GLU A 31 52.73 -40.99 75.62
N LYS A 32 53.63 -40.06 75.98
CA LYS A 32 53.54 -38.67 75.52
C LYS A 32 53.77 -38.51 74.02
N LEU A 33 54.71 -39.26 73.45
CA LEU A 33 54.93 -39.30 72.00
C LEU A 33 53.70 -39.82 71.26
N ARG A 34 53.10 -40.91 71.75
CA ARG A 34 51.85 -41.46 71.17
C ARG A 34 50.68 -40.47 71.28
N GLU A 35 50.56 -39.77 72.41
CA GLU A 35 49.52 -38.75 72.59
C GLU A 35 49.71 -37.58 71.62
N LEU A 36 50.94 -37.08 71.46
CA LEU A 36 51.25 -36.01 70.50
C LEU A 36 50.96 -36.44 69.07
N GLN A 37 51.30 -37.68 68.71
CA GLN A 37 51.02 -38.22 67.39
C GLN A 37 49.50 -38.31 67.14
N ARG A 38 48.73 -38.84 68.09
CA ARG A 38 47.26 -38.88 68.00
C ARG A 38 46.65 -37.50 67.84
N ARG A 39 47.11 -36.51 68.62
CA ARG A 39 46.62 -35.12 68.49
C ARG A 39 46.92 -34.54 67.11
N ARG A 40 48.10 -34.80 66.55
CA ARG A 40 48.45 -34.36 65.19
C ARG A 40 47.55 -35.02 64.14
N ASP A 41 47.34 -36.33 64.25
CA ASP A 41 46.49 -37.08 63.31
C ASP A 41 45.03 -36.60 63.39
N GLU A 42 44.50 -36.39 64.60
CA GLU A 42 43.16 -35.83 64.84
C GLU A 42 43.01 -34.42 64.27
N GLU A 43 44.04 -33.57 64.42
CA GLU A 43 44.02 -32.22 63.84
C GLU A 43 44.04 -32.26 62.31
N THR A 44 44.84 -33.15 61.70
CA THR A 44 44.86 -33.31 60.24
C THR A 44 43.55 -33.86 59.70
N GLU A 45 42.92 -34.81 60.40
CA GLU A 45 41.62 -35.36 60.02
C GLU A 45 40.51 -34.31 60.16
N ARG A 46 40.54 -33.47 61.20
CA ARG A 46 39.62 -32.33 61.33
C ARG A 46 39.78 -31.34 60.18
N LYS A 47 41.01 -30.93 59.87
CA LYS A 47 41.29 -30.03 58.74
C LYS A 47 40.81 -30.60 57.42
N ARG A 48 41.03 -31.89 57.18
CA ARG A 48 40.56 -32.58 55.97
C ARG A 48 39.03 -32.56 55.85
N ARG A 49 38.31 -32.78 56.96
CA ARG A 49 36.84 -32.71 56.99
C ARG A 49 36.34 -31.30 56.73
N GLU A 50 36.93 -30.31 57.37
CA GLU A 50 36.59 -28.89 57.16
C GLU A 50 36.85 -28.45 55.71
N GLU A 51 37.98 -28.87 55.13
CA GLU A 51 38.31 -28.59 53.72
C GLU A 51 37.35 -29.29 52.76
N GLU A 52 36.95 -30.54 53.04
CA GLU A 52 35.96 -31.25 52.23
C GLU A 52 34.57 -30.59 52.31
N GLU A 53 34.14 -30.16 53.50
CA GLU A 53 32.89 -29.43 53.68
C GLU A 53 32.92 -28.07 52.97
N ALA A 54 34.02 -27.32 53.08
CA ALA A 54 34.22 -26.07 52.36
C ALA A 54 34.20 -26.28 50.84
N ALA A 55 34.82 -27.35 50.34
CA ALA A 55 34.80 -27.69 48.91
C ALA A 55 33.39 -28.04 48.43
N ARG A 56 32.60 -28.77 49.23
CA ARG A 56 31.18 -29.07 48.93
C ARG A 56 30.34 -27.78 48.90
N GLN A 57 30.54 -26.89 49.85
CA GLN A 57 29.85 -25.60 49.90
C GLN A 57 30.21 -24.72 48.70
N ALA A 58 31.50 -24.60 48.37
CA ALA A 58 31.96 -23.83 47.21
C ALA A 58 31.38 -24.38 45.91
N LYS A 59 31.31 -25.71 45.75
CA LYS A 59 30.70 -26.34 44.59
C LYS A 59 29.20 -26.04 44.48
N LEU A 60 28.46 -26.12 45.59
CA LEU A 60 27.04 -25.80 45.61
C LEU A 60 26.79 -24.32 45.32
N GLU A 61 27.63 -23.42 45.85
CA GLU A 61 27.54 -21.99 45.56
C GLU A 61 27.83 -21.70 44.08
N GLN A 62 28.85 -22.33 43.50
CA GLN A 62 29.16 -22.20 42.08
C GLN A 62 27.98 -22.69 41.21
N GLU A 63 27.40 -23.84 41.52
CA GLU A 63 26.23 -24.37 40.81
C GLU A 63 25.03 -23.41 40.90
N ARG A 64 24.80 -22.79 42.06
CA ARG A 64 23.75 -21.77 42.22
C ARG A 64 24.02 -20.53 41.38
N ARG A 65 25.27 -20.06 41.31
CA ARG A 65 25.66 -18.92 40.47
C ARG A 65 25.46 -19.24 38.99
N GLU A 66 25.91 -20.39 38.52
CA GLU A 66 25.71 -20.83 37.13
C GLU A 66 24.22 -20.97 36.78
N ARG A 67 23.40 -21.45 37.72
CA ARG A 67 21.95 -21.52 37.52
C ARG A 67 21.31 -20.13 37.40
N GLN A 68 21.74 -19.19 38.24
CA GLN A 68 21.28 -17.79 38.17
C GLN A 68 21.71 -17.12 36.87
N GLU A 69 22.95 -17.32 36.42
CA GLU A 69 23.44 -16.79 35.15
C GLU A 69 22.64 -17.33 33.96
N LYS A 70 22.34 -18.63 33.94
CA LYS A 70 21.50 -19.24 32.90
C LYS A 70 20.08 -18.67 32.90
N GLU A 71 19.48 -18.50 34.08
CA GLU A 71 18.15 -17.92 34.21
C GLU A 71 18.12 -16.44 33.77
N GLU A 72 19.17 -15.69 34.10
CA GLU A 72 19.32 -14.30 33.66
C GLU A 72 19.53 -14.20 32.14
N GLU A 73 20.33 -15.08 31.54
CA GLU A 73 20.53 -15.15 30.10
C GLU A 73 19.21 -15.51 29.37
N GLU A 74 18.46 -16.49 29.87
CA GLU A 74 17.15 -16.83 29.33
C GLU A 74 16.18 -15.64 29.46
N ALA A 75 16.18 -14.94 30.59
CA ALA A 75 15.37 -13.74 30.78
C ALA A 75 15.75 -12.62 29.80
N ARG A 76 17.04 -12.43 29.51
CA ARG A 76 17.52 -11.48 28.50
C ARG A 76 17.05 -11.87 27.10
N GLN A 77 17.12 -13.15 26.74
CA GLN A 77 16.63 -13.64 25.45
C GLN A 77 15.11 -13.46 25.32
N ARG A 78 14.34 -13.78 26.38
CA ARG A 78 12.89 -13.56 26.42
C ARG A 78 12.54 -12.09 26.26
N ARG A 79 13.23 -11.19 26.98
CA ARG A 79 13.04 -9.73 26.86
C ARG A 79 13.32 -9.25 25.44
N LEU A 80 14.39 -9.73 24.80
CA LEU A 80 14.70 -9.37 23.42
C LEU A 80 13.59 -9.82 22.45
N LEU A 81 13.08 -11.05 22.61
CA LEU A 81 11.98 -11.56 21.79
C LEU A 81 10.67 -10.80 22.03
N GLU A 82 10.37 -10.47 23.29
CA GLU A 82 9.20 -9.68 23.66
C GLU A 82 9.30 -8.25 23.12
N GLU A 83 10.48 -7.64 23.18
CA GLU A 83 10.72 -6.31 22.60
C GLU A 83 10.57 -6.34 21.07
N GLN A 84 11.11 -7.35 20.38
CA GLN A 84 10.91 -7.50 18.93
C GLN A 84 9.44 -7.66 18.57
N ARG A 85 8.68 -8.48 19.32
CA ARG A 85 7.24 -8.62 19.13
C ARG A 85 6.48 -7.33 19.44
N GLY A 86 6.90 -6.59 20.46
CA GLY A 86 6.34 -5.28 20.80
C GLY A 86 6.57 -4.28 19.67
N ARG A 87 7.79 -4.20 19.14
CA ARG A 87 8.13 -3.36 17.99
C ARG A 87 7.32 -3.72 16.75
N GLN A 88 7.16 -5.00 16.45
CA GLN A 88 6.33 -5.45 15.32
C GLN A 88 4.88 -5.01 15.47
N ARG A 89 4.31 -5.13 16.67
CA ARG A 89 2.93 -4.67 16.95
C ARG A 89 2.80 -3.16 16.84
N GLU A 90 3.78 -2.41 17.35
CA GLU A 90 3.79 -0.96 17.23
C GLU A 90 3.92 -0.51 15.77
N GLU A 91 4.77 -1.17 14.99
CA GLU A 91 4.93 -0.92 13.55
C GLU A 91 3.66 -1.27 12.78
N GLU A 92 3.03 -2.42 13.05
CA GLU A 92 1.75 -2.82 12.46
C GLU A 92 0.62 -1.84 12.82
N GLU A 93 0.58 -1.35 14.06
CA GLU A 93 -0.39 -0.33 14.47
C GLU A 93 -0.17 1.00 13.74
N ARG A 94 1.08 1.43 13.59
CA ARG A 94 1.44 2.61 12.80
C ARG A 94 1.08 2.43 11.33
N GLU A 95 1.33 1.26 10.76
CA GLU A 95 0.99 0.94 9.37
C GLU A 95 -0.54 0.92 9.18
N ALA A 96 -1.28 0.32 10.10
CA ALA A 96 -2.75 0.33 10.09
C ALA A 96 -3.29 1.77 10.18
N GLN A 97 -2.72 2.61 11.04
CA GLN A 97 -3.07 4.03 11.12
C GLN A 97 -2.77 4.77 9.81
N ALA A 98 -1.60 4.56 9.21
CA ALA A 98 -1.24 5.15 7.92
C ALA A 98 -2.17 4.66 6.80
N CYS A 99 -2.55 3.38 6.81
CA CYS A 99 -3.50 2.81 5.85
C CYS A 99 -4.89 3.44 5.99
N LEU A 100 -5.37 3.64 7.23
CA LEU A 100 -6.62 4.36 7.49
C LEU A 100 -6.57 5.81 7.01
N GLN A 101 -5.48 6.53 7.30
CA GLN A 101 -5.29 7.90 6.82
C GLN A 101 -5.24 7.97 5.29
N ALA A 102 -4.49 7.07 4.64
CA ALA A 102 -4.42 7.01 3.18
C ALA A 102 -5.77 6.65 2.54
N ALA A 103 -6.56 5.79 3.18
CA ALA A 103 -7.92 5.49 2.72
C ALA A 103 -8.85 6.71 2.87
N GLN A 104 -8.75 7.46 3.98
CA GLN A 104 -9.49 8.71 4.17
C GLN A 104 -9.09 9.77 3.15
N GLU A 105 -7.80 9.97 2.90
CA GLU A 105 -7.30 10.93 1.90
C GLU A 105 -7.75 10.55 0.50
N LYS A 106 -7.66 9.27 0.11
CA LYS A 106 -8.16 8.79 -1.18
C LYS A 106 -9.67 9.02 -1.33
N ALA A 107 -10.46 8.76 -0.29
CA ALA A 107 -11.89 9.02 -0.31
C ALA A 107 -12.20 10.52 -0.47
N GLN A 108 -11.45 11.39 0.23
CA GLN A 108 -11.58 12.84 0.07
C GLN A 108 -11.14 13.33 -1.31
N GLU A 109 -10.05 12.79 -1.86
CA GLU A 109 -9.58 13.13 -3.19
C GLU A 109 -10.58 12.70 -4.26
N GLU A 110 -11.16 11.50 -4.13
CA GLU A 110 -12.21 11.03 -5.04
C GLU A 110 -13.45 11.92 -4.95
N GLU A 111 -13.86 12.34 -3.76
CA GLU A 111 -14.98 13.28 -3.59
C GLU A 111 -14.68 14.63 -4.26
N ARG A 112 -13.46 15.16 -4.09
CA ARG A 112 -13.02 16.40 -4.75
C ARG A 112 -13.02 16.25 -6.26
N ARG A 113 -12.52 15.13 -6.79
CA ARG A 113 -12.56 14.83 -8.23
C ARG A 113 -13.98 14.77 -8.77
N ARG A 114 -14.91 14.11 -8.06
CA ARG A 114 -16.34 14.06 -8.44
C ARG A 114 -16.95 15.46 -8.49
N ARG A 115 -16.68 16.30 -7.48
CA ARG A 115 -17.15 17.69 -7.46
C ARG A 115 -16.60 18.52 -8.61
N GLU A 116 -15.30 18.39 -8.92
CA GLU A 116 -14.68 19.08 -10.06
C GLU A 116 -15.22 18.60 -11.41
N GLU A 117 -15.52 17.30 -11.53
CA GLU A 117 -16.11 16.73 -12.75
C GLU A 117 -17.56 17.19 -12.95
N GLU A 118 -18.36 17.21 -11.88
CA GLU A 118 -19.72 17.75 -11.89
C GLU A 118 -19.73 19.25 -12.23
N GLU A 119 -18.79 20.03 -11.68
CA GLU A 119 -18.66 21.46 -12.00
C GLU A 119 -18.25 21.67 -13.47
N LYS A 120 -17.32 20.86 -14.00
CA LYS A 120 -16.95 20.90 -15.42
C LYS A 120 -18.10 20.49 -16.33
N GLU A 121 -18.88 19.49 -15.95
CA GLU A 121 -20.06 19.08 -16.70
C GLU A 121 -21.11 20.19 -16.71
N LYS A 122 -21.36 20.83 -15.56
CA LYS A 122 -22.28 21.96 -15.45
C LYS A 122 -21.84 23.12 -16.33
N ARG A 123 -20.55 23.48 -16.32
CA ARG A 123 -19.99 24.53 -17.20
C ARG A 123 -20.18 24.19 -18.69
N LYS A 124 -19.94 22.94 -19.09
CA LYS A 124 -20.18 22.51 -20.48
C LYS A 124 -21.64 22.61 -20.88
N ARG A 125 -22.57 22.23 -20.00
CA ARG A 125 -24.02 22.35 -20.25
C ARG A 125 -24.44 23.82 -20.37
N GLU A 126 -23.92 24.70 -19.50
CA GLU A 126 -24.17 26.14 -19.57
C GLU A 126 -23.61 26.73 -20.87
N GLU A 127 -22.39 26.37 -21.30
CA GLU A 127 -21.81 26.80 -22.58
C GLU A 127 -22.64 26.31 -23.79
N GLU A 128 -23.10 25.06 -23.78
CA GLU A 128 -23.93 24.49 -24.85
C GLU A 128 -25.32 25.17 -24.92
N GLU A 129 -25.90 25.50 -23.77
CA GLU A 129 -27.17 26.25 -23.69
C GLU A 129 -27.01 27.68 -24.21
N GLU A 130 -25.91 28.36 -23.85
CA GLU A 130 -25.61 29.71 -24.34
C GLU A 130 -25.36 29.72 -25.86
N GLU A 131 -24.70 28.68 -26.39
CA GLU A 131 -24.48 28.52 -27.83
C GLU A 131 -25.81 28.30 -28.59
N LYS A 132 -26.69 27.43 -28.07
CA LYS A 132 -28.04 27.23 -28.61
C LYS A 132 -28.88 28.50 -28.58
N GLU A 133 -28.79 29.29 -27.50
CA GLU A 133 -29.50 30.56 -27.40
C GLU A 133 -28.97 31.57 -28.44
N LYS A 134 -27.65 31.67 -28.60
CA LYS A 134 -27.03 32.51 -29.65
C LYS A 134 -27.44 32.07 -31.06
N GLU A 135 -27.49 30.77 -31.34
CA GLU A 135 -27.94 30.25 -32.63
C GLU A 135 -29.42 30.61 -32.87
N LYS A 136 -30.28 30.44 -31.86
CA LYS A 136 -31.70 30.79 -31.95
C LYS A 136 -31.89 32.29 -32.23
N ARG A 137 -31.17 33.17 -31.53
CA ARG A 137 -31.20 34.63 -31.76
C ARG A 137 -30.76 34.99 -33.19
N LYS A 138 -29.67 34.40 -33.69
CA LYS A 138 -29.23 34.61 -35.08
C LYS A 138 -30.30 34.19 -36.10
N ARG A 139 -30.96 33.05 -35.86
CA ARG A 139 -32.03 32.54 -36.74
C ARG A 139 -33.28 33.42 -36.71
N GLU A 140 -33.65 33.95 -35.54
CA GLU A 140 -34.73 34.92 -35.38
C GLU A 140 -34.41 36.24 -36.10
N GLU A 141 -33.20 36.80 -35.94
CA GLU A 141 -32.75 37.99 -36.67
C GLU A 141 -32.74 37.79 -38.20
N GLU A 142 -32.30 36.62 -38.68
CA GLU A 142 -32.32 36.32 -40.11
C GLU A 142 -33.76 36.22 -40.65
N GLN A 143 -34.68 35.62 -39.91
CA GLN A 143 -36.10 35.59 -40.27
C GLN A 143 -36.72 36.99 -40.27
N GLU A 144 -36.38 37.83 -39.29
CA GLU A 144 -36.89 39.21 -39.24
C GLU A 144 -36.36 40.04 -40.41
N ARG A 145 -35.08 39.86 -40.78
CA ARG A 145 -34.51 40.49 -41.98
C ARG A 145 -35.21 40.05 -43.25
N LYS A 146 -35.45 38.74 -43.43
CA LYS A 146 -36.20 38.22 -44.58
C LYS A 146 -37.61 38.78 -44.65
N ARG A 147 -38.31 38.89 -43.51
CA ARG A 147 -39.65 39.50 -43.46
C ARG A 147 -39.63 40.98 -43.83
N LYS A 148 -38.66 41.74 -43.33
CA LYS A 148 -38.48 43.16 -43.70
C LYS A 148 -38.15 43.31 -45.19
N GLU A 149 -37.31 42.44 -45.74
CA GLU A 149 -36.96 42.44 -47.16
C GLU A 149 -38.17 42.06 -48.04
N GLU A 150 -38.98 41.09 -47.60
CA GLU A 150 -40.23 40.70 -48.26
C GLU A 150 -41.29 41.81 -48.17
N GLU A 151 -41.38 42.53 -47.04
CA GLU A 151 -42.26 43.69 -46.87
C GLU A 151 -41.80 44.89 -47.72
N GLU A 152 -40.49 45.15 -47.81
CA GLU A 152 -39.92 46.16 -48.74
C GLU A 152 -40.11 45.76 -50.20
N GLU A 153 -39.99 44.47 -50.54
CA GLU A 153 -40.28 43.97 -51.89
C GLU A 153 -41.78 44.07 -52.21
N GLU A 154 -42.66 43.75 -51.26
CA GLU A 154 -44.10 43.92 -51.42
C GLU A 154 -44.48 45.41 -51.55
N GLU A 155 -43.84 46.31 -50.80
CA GLU A 155 -44.02 47.75 -50.93
C GLU A 155 -43.53 48.24 -52.30
N ARG A 156 -42.35 47.78 -52.77
CA ARG A 156 -41.87 48.03 -54.13
C ARG A 156 -42.82 47.51 -55.20
N ARG A 157 -43.35 46.30 -55.03
CA ARG A 157 -44.34 45.70 -55.93
C ARG A 157 -45.65 46.49 -55.92
N ARG A 158 -46.11 46.97 -54.76
CA ARG A 158 -47.31 47.83 -54.67
C ARG A 158 -47.10 49.18 -55.34
N ILE A 159 -45.92 49.77 -55.22
CA ILE A 159 -45.54 50.99 -55.96
C ILE A 159 -45.48 50.71 -57.46
N GLU A 160 -44.88 49.58 -57.88
CA GLU A 160 -44.86 49.13 -59.28
C GLU A 160 -46.27 48.78 -59.81
N GLU A 161 -47.17 48.25 -58.97
CA GLU A 161 -48.58 48.00 -59.29
C GLU A 161 -49.37 49.31 -59.38
N GLN A 162 -49.03 50.30 -58.56
CA GLN A 162 -49.59 51.65 -58.62
C GLN A 162 -49.12 52.39 -59.88
N GLU A 163 -47.88 52.15 -60.33
CA GLU A 163 -47.36 52.62 -61.63
C GLU A 163 -47.91 51.80 -62.82
N ARG A 164 -48.20 50.50 -62.66
CA ARG A 164 -48.87 49.63 -63.66
C ARG A 164 -50.39 49.80 -63.72
N GLY A 165 -50.98 50.63 -62.85
CA GLY A 165 -52.36 51.09 -62.97
C GLY A 165 -52.61 51.92 -64.24
N GLU A 166 -51.54 52.40 -64.89
CA GLU A 166 -51.56 52.95 -66.23
C GLU A 166 -50.75 52.02 -67.16
N GLN A 167 -51.46 51.32 -68.05
CA GLN A 167 -50.94 50.47 -69.14
C GLN A 167 -50.78 48.97 -68.80
N GLN A 168 -51.90 48.26 -69.00
CA GLN A 168 -51.85 46.99 -69.71
C GLN A 168 -51.51 47.25 -71.19
N PRO A 169 -50.77 46.34 -71.88
CA PRO A 169 -51.41 45.09 -72.31
C PRO A 169 -50.52 43.84 -72.30
N VAL A 170 -51.21 42.70 -72.13
CA VAL A 170 -51.20 41.50 -72.99
C VAL A 170 -49.86 41.03 -73.54
N LEU A 171 -49.52 39.75 -73.30
CA LEU A 171 -49.02 38.75 -74.26
C LEU A 171 -48.68 37.49 -73.43
N GLU A 172 -49.55 36.49 -73.48
CA GLU A 172 -49.42 35.31 -74.34
C GLU A 172 -48.62 34.18 -73.68
N ALA A 173 -49.37 33.12 -73.38
CA ALA A 173 -48.92 31.85 -72.85
C ALA A 173 -47.82 31.20 -73.73
N GLN A 174 -46.77 30.69 -73.09
CA GLN A 174 -46.03 29.55 -73.63
C GLN A 174 -46.45 28.27 -72.89
N ARG A 175 -46.90 27.32 -73.69
CA ARG A 175 -47.42 26.01 -73.30
C ARG A 175 -46.39 25.23 -72.47
N PRO A 176 -46.80 24.46 -71.45
CA PRO A 176 -45.93 23.45 -70.85
C PRO A 176 -45.61 22.40 -71.91
N ALA A 177 -44.33 22.21 -72.24
CA ALA A 177 -43.89 21.02 -72.95
C ALA A 177 -44.25 19.80 -72.09
N GLN A 178 -44.78 18.74 -72.70
CA GLN A 178 -45.01 17.48 -71.99
C GLN A 178 -43.66 16.92 -71.57
N LEU A 179 -43.30 17.10 -70.31
CA LEU A 179 -42.12 16.54 -69.68
C LEU A 179 -42.57 15.23 -69.04
N THR A 180 -42.01 14.12 -69.48
CA THR A 180 -42.25 12.82 -68.86
C THR A 180 -41.15 12.56 -67.84
N THR A 181 -41.54 12.33 -66.59
CA THR A 181 -40.61 12.12 -65.49
C THR A 181 -40.37 10.63 -65.26
N TYR A 182 -39.11 10.21 -65.26
CA TYR A 182 -38.66 8.84 -65.03
C TYR A 182 -37.79 8.76 -63.77
N ARG A 183 -37.73 7.57 -63.15
CA ARG A 183 -36.88 7.30 -61.99
C ARG A 183 -35.72 6.40 -62.38
N ALA A 184 -34.50 6.80 -62.07
CA ALA A 184 -33.28 6.08 -62.41
C ALA A 184 -33.18 4.80 -61.57
N LEU A 185 -33.09 3.64 -62.21
CA LEU A 185 -32.97 2.36 -61.49
C LEU A 185 -31.56 2.11 -60.93
N TYR A 186 -30.55 2.77 -61.51
CA TYR A 186 -29.14 2.63 -61.14
C TYR A 186 -28.44 3.98 -61.25
N SER A 187 -27.37 4.17 -60.47
CA SER A 187 -26.54 5.37 -60.55
C SER A 187 -25.67 5.34 -61.82
N PHE A 188 -25.54 6.47 -62.49
CA PHE A 188 -24.73 6.69 -63.68
C PHE A 188 -23.87 7.95 -63.50
N VAL A 189 -22.59 7.87 -63.81
CA VAL A 189 -21.65 9.01 -63.75
C VAL A 189 -21.27 9.37 -65.18
N ALA A 190 -21.53 10.63 -65.57
CA ALA A 190 -21.23 11.17 -66.89
C ALA A 190 -19.74 11.03 -67.22
N ARG A 191 -19.43 10.57 -68.44
CA ARG A 191 -18.05 10.37 -68.91
C ARG A 191 -17.55 11.49 -69.80
N ASN A 192 -18.44 12.36 -70.26
CA ASN A 192 -18.17 13.50 -71.12
C ASN A 192 -19.08 14.69 -70.73
N THR A 193 -18.92 15.82 -71.41
CA THR A 193 -19.67 17.06 -71.13
C THR A 193 -21.11 17.06 -71.64
N ASP A 194 -21.48 16.07 -72.46
CA ASP A 194 -22.82 15.98 -73.06
C ASP A 194 -23.74 15.00 -72.27
N GLU A 195 -23.19 14.32 -71.26
CA GLU A 195 -23.87 13.40 -70.37
C GLU A 195 -24.15 14.01 -69.00
N LEU A 196 -25.24 13.60 -68.35
CA LEU A 196 -25.60 14.01 -66.98
C LEU A 196 -25.34 12.84 -66.02
N SER A 197 -24.68 13.13 -64.88
CA SER A 197 -24.54 12.15 -63.79
C SER A 197 -25.86 12.08 -63.01
N ILE A 198 -26.38 10.89 -62.77
CA ILE A 198 -27.67 10.64 -62.13
C ILE A 198 -27.50 9.57 -61.06
N ASP A 199 -28.02 9.80 -59.85
CA ASP A 199 -27.97 8.83 -58.77
C ASP A 199 -29.07 7.77 -58.87
N ALA A 200 -28.86 6.61 -58.25
CA ALA A 200 -29.91 5.59 -58.15
C ALA A 200 -31.12 6.19 -57.43
N GLU A 201 -32.30 5.97 -58.00
CA GLU A 201 -33.58 6.54 -57.60
C GLU A 201 -33.79 8.04 -57.90
N GLY A 202 -32.87 8.68 -58.65
CA GLY A 202 -32.99 10.06 -59.12
C GLY A 202 -34.11 10.26 -60.15
N LEU A 203 -34.77 11.42 -60.12
CA LEU A 203 -35.81 11.79 -61.08
C LEU A 203 -35.20 12.47 -62.31
N ILE A 204 -35.57 12.01 -63.51
CA ILE A 204 -35.11 12.53 -64.80
C ILE A 204 -36.32 13.01 -65.58
N GLU A 205 -36.28 14.25 -66.07
CA GLU A 205 -37.32 14.80 -66.94
C GLU A 205 -36.85 14.75 -68.40
N VAL A 206 -37.60 14.03 -69.23
CA VAL A 206 -37.31 13.91 -70.66
C VAL A 206 -38.35 14.72 -71.42
N ARG A 207 -37.88 15.61 -72.30
CA ARG A 207 -38.74 16.37 -73.21
C ARG A 207 -39.06 15.50 -74.42
N ASP A 208 -40.26 14.94 -74.46
CA ASP A 208 -40.71 14.14 -75.60
C ASP A 208 -40.97 15.09 -76.79
N THR A 209 -40.03 15.15 -77.73
CA THR A 209 -40.28 15.76 -79.04
C THR A 209 -40.95 14.71 -79.92
N PRO A 210 -42.24 14.84 -80.28
CA PRO A 210 -42.87 13.88 -81.18
C PRO A 210 -42.13 13.90 -82.53
N ALA A 211 -41.73 12.72 -83.00
CA ALA A 211 -41.05 12.55 -84.28
C ALA A 211 -41.89 13.11 -85.43
N PRO A 212 -41.28 13.68 -86.49
CA PRO A 212 -42.01 14.02 -87.71
C PRO A 212 -42.59 12.73 -88.29
N GLN A 213 -43.91 12.65 -88.41
CA GLN A 213 -44.52 11.67 -89.28
C GLN A 213 -44.28 12.15 -90.71
N ASP A 214 -43.45 11.41 -91.44
CA ASP A 214 -43.33 11.55 -92.88
C ASP A 214 -44.72 11.43 -93.50
N THR A 215 -45.12 12.50 -94.16
CA THR A 215 -46.21 12.56 -95.12
C THR A 215 -45.78 11.88 -96.43
N ASP A 216 -46.72 11.12 -97.00
CA ASP A 216 -46.86 10.69 -98.40
C ASP A 216 -45.98 9.54 -98.92
N VAL A 217 -46.58 8.38 -99.25
CA VAL A 217 -47.20 8.01 -100.55
C VAL A 217 -48.01 6.71 -100.39
#